data_AF-A0A4U0H1J5-F1
#
_entry.id   AF-A0A4U0H1J5-F1
#
_cell.length_a   1.000
_cell.length_b   1.000
_cell.length_c   1.000
_cell.angle_alpha   90.00
_cell.angle_beta   90.00
_cell.angle_gamma   90.00
#
_symmetry.space_group_name_H-M   'P 1'
#
loop_
_entity.id
_entity.type
_entity.pdbx_description
1 polymer ?
#
loop_
_entity_poly.entity_id
_entity_poly.type
_entity_poly.pdbx_seq_one_letter_code
_entity_poly.pdbx_strand_id
1 'polypeptide(L)'
;MKQENFLFVDIVSSIFLLILLMVNFLGLLYITDANFGVSLIISLLVVVFYYFILQLLKRSKERMANKRYKDPGMLFFFIFFIFGTGSFLLFTHLINIEHNVKPHIQSEAKQIVSEAKEASENYFALASDAMQTFESNFKRKLQAYKQTRSNILWDELSNEPYKLPEAILKSPSNAIDIAESSNAILQAHRSKIALNKKNIDSLQVQQVASSTAPILYWDRLNVMKSYLKMNQALEETEVYINARIKELPVQKEQITMVQRNASLPLDHPVRLAQLHKPDYLVPAVIVLIMHLFILIPFFTHKIRIYPRLSEGDSNHARKGTIEL
;
A
#
# COMPACT_ATOMS: atom_id res chain seq x y z
N MET A 1 -37.24 25.34 25.17
CA MET A 1 -35.85 25.13 24.69
C MET A 1 -35.29 26.47 24.29
N LYS A 2 -34.29 27.02 25.01
CA LYS A 2 -33.55 28.19 24.52
C LYS A 2 -32.66 27.69 23.38
N GLN A 3 -32.82 28.27 22.20
CA GLN A 3 -31.97 28.00 21.05
C GLN A 3 -30.59 28.56 21.39
N GLU A 4 -29.64 27.69 21.76
CA GLU A 4 -28.24 28.09 21.88
C GLU A 4 -27.75 28.38 20.47
N ASN A 5 -27.61 29.65 20.13
CA ASN A 5 -27.01 30.05 18.86
C ASN A 5 -25.59 29.50 18.82
N PHE A 6 -25.28 28.66 17.82
CA PHE A 6 -23.93 28.18 17.55
C PHE A 6 -23.02 29.40 17.41
N LEU A 7 -22.03 29.53 18.30
CA LEU A 7 -21.09 30.64 18.22
C LEU A 7 -20.09 30.35 17.10
N PHE A 8 -19.56 31.39 16.46
CA PHE A 8 -18.47 31.29 15.46
C PHE A 8 -17.33 30.38 15.95
N VAL A 9 -17.04 30.43 17.25
CA VAL A 9 -16.04 29.63 17.93
C VAL A 9 -16.34 28.12 17.90
N ASP A 10 -17.61 27.72 18.00
CA ASP A 10 -18.01 26.32 17.89
C ASP A 10 -17.79 25.79 16.46
N ILE A 11 -18.02 26.63 15.43
CA ILE A 11 -17.74 26.29 14.03
C ILE A 11 -16.23 26.09 13.81
N VAL A 12 -15.39 27.01 14.33
CA VAL A 12 -13.94 26.89 14.24
C VAL A 12 -13.49 25.58 14.89
N SER A 13 -13.95 25.27 16.10
CA SER A 13 -13.64 24.00 16.76
C SER A 13 -14.05 22.78 15.93
N SER A 14 -15.22 22.81 15.27
CA SER A 14 -15.67 21.71 14.41
C SER A 14 -14.76 21.48 13.20
N ILE A 15 -14.21 22.55 12.61
CA ILE A 15 -13.23 22.44 11.51
C ILE A 15 -11.96 21.73 12.00
N PHE A 16 -11.44 22.10 13.17
CA PHE A 16 -10.25 21.43 13.71
C PHE A 16 -10.50 19.99 14.14
N LEU A 17 -11.72 19.66 14.59
CA LEU A 17 -12.13 18.27 14.80
C LEU A 17 -12.18 17.48 13.49
N LEU A 18 -12.60 18.10 12.38
CA LEU A 18 -12.56 17.47 11.06
C LEU A 18 -11.13 17.25 10.57
N ILE A 19 -10.22 18.20 10.79
CA ILE A 19 -8.80 18.03 10.45
C ILE A 19 -8.20 16.89 11.29
N LEU A 20 -8.50 16.85 12.59
CA LEU A 20 -8.09 15.78 13.49
C LEU A 20 -8.62 14.41 13.03
N LEU A 21 -9.87 14.36 12.55
CA LEU A 21 -10.46 13.16 11.94
C LEU A 21 -9.58 12.67 10.79
N MET A 22 -9.26 13.56 9.85
CA MET A 22 -8.50 13.20 8.65
C MET A 22 -7.09 12.74 8.98
N VAL A 23 -6.40 13.42 9.89
CA VAL A 23 -5.04 13.06 10.30
C VAL A 23 -5.01 11.70 11.00
N ASN A 24 -5.92 11.47 11.94
CA ASN A 24 -6.03 10.19 12.63
C ASN A 24 -6.42 9.07 11.66
N PHE A 25 -7.33 9.35 10.72
CA PHE A 25 -7.74 8.41 9.70
C PHE A 25 -6.58 7.99 8.80
N LEU A 26 -5.82 8.96 8.27
CA LEU A 26 -4.68 8.68 7.41
C LEU A 26 -3.55 7.96 8.18
N GLY A 27 -3.28 8.34 9.42
CA GLY A 27 -2.30 7.63 10.26
C GLY A 27 -2.73 6.19 10.56
N LEU A 28 -4.02 5.96 10.83
CA LEU A 28 -4.57 4.62 11.09
C LEU A 28 -4.60 3.74 9.85
N LEU A 29 -4.75 4.29 8.64
CA LEU A 29 -4.72 3.49 7.41
C LEU A 29 -3.44 2.66 7.28
N TYR A 30 -2.30 3.18 7.75
CA TYR A 30 -1.05 2.43 7.76
C TYR A 30 -1.03 1.34 8.83
N ILE A 31 -1.60 1.60 10.01
CA ILE A 31 -1.64 0.67 11.14
C ILE A 31 -2.66 -0.46 10.94
N THR A 32 -3.75 -0.20 10.23
CA THR A 32 -4.84 -1.17 10.03
C THR A 32 -4.80 -1.80 8.64
N ASP A 33 -3.63 -1.95 8.03
CA ASP A 33 -3.44 -2.59 6.71
C ASP A 33 -4.36 -2.03 5.60
N ALA A 34 -4.51 -0.71 5.55
CA ALA A 34 -5.44 0.01 4.67
C ALA A 34 -6.92 -0.36 4.82
N ASN A 35 -7.34 -0.91 5.97
CA ASN A 35 -8.74 -1.15 6.27
C ASN A 35 -9.48 0.18 6.49
N PHE A 36 -10.03 0.71 5.41
CA PHE A 36 -10.78 1.97 5.39
C PHE A 36 -11.88 2.03 6.46
N GLY A 37 -12.69 0.96 6.57
CA GLY A 37 -13.83 0.93 7.49
C GLY A 37 -13.38 1.04 8.94
N VAL A 38 -12.39 0.23 9.34
CA VAL A 38 -11.85 0.23 10.70
C VAL A 38 -11.18 1.57 11.02
N SER A 39 -10.31 2.06 10.13
CA SER A 39 -9.63 3.36 10.29
C SER A 39 -10.63 4.51 10.45
N LEU A 40 -11.68 4.54 9.64
CA LEU A 40 -12.70 5.59 9.70
C LEU A 40 -13.51 5.51 10.98
N ILE A 41 -13.97 4.31 11.38
CA ILE A 41 -14.77 4.11 12.60
C ILE A 41 -13.97 4.55 13.84
N ILE A 42 -12.72 4.12 13.96
CA ILE A 42 -11.86 4.51 15.10
C ILE A 42 -11.65 6.03 15.13
N SER A 43 -11.37 6.63 13.97
CA SER A 43 -11.14 8.08 13.88
C SER A 43 -12.41 8.88 14.22
N LEU A 44 -13.57 8.45 13.74
CA LEU A 44 -14.86 9.05 14.08
C LEU A 44 -15.15 8.97 15.57
N LEU A 45 -14.90 7.81 16.17
CA LEU A 45 -15.10 7.58 17.60
C LEU A 45 -14.18 8.49 18.45
N VAL A 46 -12.93 8.70 18.02
CA VAL A 46 -12.05 9.69 18.65
C VAL A 46 -12.65 11.09 18.61
N VAL A 47 -13.15 11.55 17.46
CA VAL A 47 -13.76 12.88 17.31
C VAL A 47 -15.04 13.03 18.14
N VAL A 48 -15.87 12.00 18.17
CA VAL A 48 -17.07 11.96 19.02
C VAL A 48 -16.69 12.12 20.50
N PHE A 49 -15.64 11.42 20.95
CA PHE A 49 -15.14 11.60 22.32
C PHE A 49 -14.63 13.02 22.57
N TYR A 50 -13.87 13.61 21.65
CA TYR A 50 -13.46 15.01 21.78
C TYR A 50 -14.63 15.97 21.93
N TYR A 51 -15.68 15.78 21.12
CA TYR A 51 -16.89 16.58 21.21
C TYR A 51 -17.56 16.44 22.59
N PHE A 52 -17.72 15.21 23.09
CA PHE A 52 -18.29 14.98 24.42
C PHE A 52 -17.43 15.57 25.53
N ILE A 53 -16.11 15.41 25.48
CA ILE A 53 -15.17 16.00 26.44
C ILE A 53 -15.33 17.52 26.46
N LEU A 54 -15.39 18.16 25.28
CA LEU A 54 -15.57 19.61 25.16
C LEU A 54 -16.90 20.07 25.77
N GLN A 55 -17.99 19.35 25.52
CA GLN A 55 -19.30 19.67 26.10
C GLN A 55 -19.31 19.53 27.63
N LEU A 56 -18.66 18.49 28.16
CA LEU A 56 -18.51 18.29 29.61
C LEU A 56 -17.63 19.37 30.25
N LEU A 57 -16.55 19.78 29.57
CA LEU A 57 -15.70 20.91 29.98
C LEU A 57 -16.50 22.23 30.01
N LYS A 58 -17.26 22.54 28.96
CA LYS A 58 -18.13 23.74 28.90
C LYS A 58 -19.13 23.75 30.07
N ARG A 59 -19.86 22.64 30.26
CA ARG A 59 -20.88 22.51 31.32
C ARG A 59 -20.29 22.60 32.74
N SER A 60 -19.06 22.13 32.94
CA SER A 60 -18.39 22.17 34.24
C SER A 60 -17.67 23.49 34.50
N LYS A 61 -17.45 24.35 33.49
CA LYS A 61 -16.64 25.57 33.60
C LYS A 61 -17.06 26.49 34.75
N GLU A 62 -18.35 26.79 34.89
CA GLU A 62 -18.83 27.67 35.96
C GLU A 62 -18.54 27.08 37.35
N ARG A 63 -18.76 25.78 37.51
CA ARG A 63 -18.47 25.07 38.76
C ARG A 63 -16.97 25.06 39.06
N MET A 64 -16.15 24.81 38.04
CA MET A 64 -14.69 24.83 38.16
C MET A 64 -14.21 26.21 38.60
N ALA A 65 -14.64 27.28 37.92
CA ALA A 65 -14.24 28.64 38.25
C ALA A 65 -14.62 29.04 39.68
N ASN A 66 -15.87 28.77 40.09
CA ASN A 66 -16.34 29.06 41.45
C ASN A 66 -15.61 28.26 42.55
N LYS A 67 -15.01 27.11 42.22
CA LYS A 67 -14.18 26.30 43.11
C LYS A 67 -12.66 26.50 42.90
N ARG A 68 -12.24 27.55 42.18
CA ARG A 68 -10.82 27.80 41.84
C ARG A 68 -10.14 26.58 41.21
N TYR A 69 -10.85 25.91 40.32
CA TYR A 69 -10.42 24.70 39.59
C TYR A 69 -10.09 23.49 40.47
N LYS A 70 -10.50 23.48 41.75
CA LYS A 70 -10.51 22.29 42.61
C LYS A 70 -11.82 21.51 42.45
N ASP A 71 -12.14 21.10 41.23
CA ASP A 71 -13.36 20.37 40.90
C ASP A 71 -13.04 19.14 40.02
N PRO A 72 -13.77 18.02 40.17
CA PRO A 72 -13.55 16.82 39.36
C PRO A 72 -13.64 17.05 37.84
N GLY A 73 -14.32 18.13 37.39
CA GLY A 73 -14.34 18.53 35.98
C GLY A 73 -12.95 18.73 35.36
N MET A 74 -11.91 19.03 36.17
CA MET A 74 -10.53 19.13 35.68
C MET A 74 -9.99 17.82 35.08
N LEU A 75 -10.55 16.67 35.47
CA LEU A 75 -10.15 15.37 34.91
C LEU A 75 -10.41 15.31 33.39
N PHE A 76 -11.40 16.04 32.88
CA PHE A 76 -11.69 16.06 31.45
C PHE A 76 -10.57 16.70 30.62
N PHE A 77 -9.78 17.63 31.19
CA PHE A 77 -8.56 18.13 30.54
C PHE A 77 -7.50 17.05 30.43
N PHE A 78 -7.32 16.24 31.46
CA PHE A 78 -6.36 15.15 31.44
C PHE A 78 -6.73 14.11 30.36
N ILE A 79 -8.01 13.74 30.29
CA ILE A 79 -8.52 12.84 29.24
C ILE A 79 -8.31 13.48 27.84
N PHE A 80 -8.62 14.77 27.69
CA PHE A 80 -8.37 15.51 26.44
C PHE A 80 -6.90 15.41 25.99
N PHE A 81 -5.94 15.59 26.90
CA PHE A 81 -4.51 15.47 26.59
C PHE A 81 -4.06 14.04 26.27
N ILE A 82 -4.67 13.01 26.87
CA ILE A 82 -4.40 11.60 26.51
C ILE A 82 -4.79 11.35 25.05
N PHE A 83 -6.00 11.75 24.65
CA PHE A 83 -6.42 11.64 23.26
C PHE A 83 -5.52 12.46 22.32
N GLY A 84 -5.00 13.60 22.80
CA GLY A 84 -4.09 14.44 22.03
C GLY A 84 -2.74 13.78 21.81
N THR A 85 -2.25 13.08 22.82
CA THR A 85 -1.03 12.25 22.73
C THR A 85 -1.22 11.13 21.72
N GLY A 86 -2.35 10.43 21.73
CA GLY A 86 -2.66 9.40 20.74
C GLY A 86 -2.68 9.97 19.31
N SER A 87 -3.32 11.12 19.12
CA SER A 87 -3.39 11.80 17.82
C SER A 87 -2.01 12.29 17.36
N PHE A 88 -1.16 12.74 18.30
CA PHE A 88 0.22 13.11 18.03
C PHE A 88 1.04 11.92 17.52
N LEU A 89 0.91 10.73 18.13
CA LEU A 89 1.60 9.54 17.68
C LEU A 89 1.18 9.14 16.26
N LEU A 90 -0.12 9.15 15.96
CA LEU A 90 -0.65 8.86 14.63
C LEU A 90 -0.16 9.89 13.60
N PHE A 91 -0.16 11.17 13.95
CA PHE A 91 0.29 12.20 13.04
C PHE A 91 1.80 12.15 12.79
N THR A 92 2.58 11.93 13.83
CA THR A 92 4.03 11.74 13.71
C THR A 92 4.35 10.55 12.81
N HIS A 93 3.60 9.46 12.97
CA HIS A 93 3.74 8.29 12.12
C HIS A 93 3.41 8.59 10.65
N LEU A 94 2.29 9.27 10.38
CA LEU A 94 1.90 9.71 9.04
C LEU A 94 2.99 10.57 8.38
N ILE A 95 3.48 11.59 9.10
CA ILE A 95 4.53 12.50 8.62
C ILE A 95 5.83 11.74 8.35
N ASN A 96 6.19 10.78 9.20
CA ASN A 96 7.36 9.93 8.97
C ASN A 96 7.25 9.16 7.65
N ILE A 97 6.07 8.62 7.36
CA ILE A 97 5.82 7.89 6.12
C ILE A 97 5.91 8.82 4.92
N GLU A 98 5.24 9.98 5.00
CA GLU A 98 5.18 10.97 3.91
C GLU A 98 6.55 11.55 3.54
N HIS A 99 7.42 11.78 4.51
CA HIS A 99 8.70 12.46 4.28
C HIS A 99 9.90 11.53 4.22
N ASN A 100 10.01 10.58 5.16
CA ASN A 100 11.23 9.77 5.29
C ASN A 100 11.12 8.44 4.54
N VAL A 101 9.95 7.81 4.57
CA VAL A 101 9.77 6.45 4.01
C VAL A 101 9.37 6.48 2.53
N LYS A 102 8.56 7.46 2.14
CA LYS A 102 8.03 7.62 0.78
C LYS A 102 9.10 7.44 -0.32
N PRO A 103 10.27 8.11 -0.29
CA PRO A 103 11.25 7.96 -1.35
C PRO A 103 11.79 6.53 -1.48
N HIS A 104 11.94 5.84 -0.34
CA HIS A 104 12.44 4.47 -0.30
C HIS A 104 11.45 3.50 -0.96
N ILE A 105 10.19 3.50 -0.52
CA ILE A 105 9.18 2.58 -1.07
C ILE A 105 8.83 2.91 -2.53
N GLN A 106 8.94 4.18 -2.94
CA GLN A 106 8.81 4.56 -4.35
C GLN A 106 9.98 4.06 -5.20
N SER A 107 11.22 4.08 -4.67
CA SER A 107 12.38 3.50 -5.34
C SER A 107 12.24 1.99 -5.48
N GLU A 108 11.80 1.31 -4.41
CA GLU A 108 11.54 -0.13 -4.41
C GLU A 108 10.49 -0.51 -5.45
N ALA A 109 9.34 0.18 -5.45
CA ALA A 109 8.27 -0.02 -6.43
C ALA A 109 8.75 0.17 -7.88
N LYS A 110 9.60 1.17 -8.16
CA LYS A 110 10.20 1.37 -9.49
C LYS A 110 11.09 0.20 -9.90
N GLN A 111 11.89 -0.29 -8.98
CA GLN A 111 12.82 -1.39 -9.24
C GLN A 111 12.05 -2.70 -9.49
N ILE A 112 11.02 -3.00 -8.70
CA ILE A 112 10.13 -4.15 -8.93
C ILE A 112 9.49 -4.11 -10.34
N VAL A 113 9.00 -2.95 -10.78
CA VAL A 113 8.46 -2.79 -12.15
C VAL A 113 9.55 -3.01 -13.21
N SER A 114 10.76 -2.53 -12.96
CA SER A 114 11.89 -2.72 -13.86
C SER A 114 12.29 -4.19 -13.97
N GLU A 115 12.39 -4.89 -12.84
CA GLU A 115 12.74 -6.31 -12.76
C GLU A 115 11.71 -7.18 -13.50
N ALA A 116 10.41 -6.90 -13.35
CA ALA A 116 9.36 -7.62 -14.09
C ALA A 116 9.47 -7.40 -15.61
N LYS A 117 9.80 -6.19 -16.07
CA LYS A 117 10.03 -5.90 -17.49
C LYS A 117 11.27 -6.61 -18.01
N GLU A 118 12.37 -6.52 -17.28
CA GLU A 118 13.63 -7.17 -17.63
C GLU A 118 13.46 -8.69 -17.73
N ALA A 119 12.73 -9.31 -16.80
CA ALA A 119 12.42 -10.72 -16.86
C ALA A 119 11.60 -11.13 -18.09
N SER A 120 10.68 -10.28 -18.54
CA SER A 120 9.94 -10.50 -19.78
C SER A 120 10.85 -10.46 -21.01
N GLU A 121 11.81 -9.53 -21.05
CA GLU A 121 12.82 -9.46 -22.11
C GLU A 121 13.78 -10.65 -22.05
N ASN A 122 14.22 -11.06 -20.85
CA ASN A 122 15.06 -12.23 -20.65
C ASN A 122 14.36 -13.51 -21.11
N TYR A 123 13.07 -13.67 -20.82
CA TYR A 123 12.27 -14.77 -21.38
C TYR A 123 12.33 -14.78 -22.91
N PHE A 124 12.12 -13.63 -23.55
CA PHE A 124 12.09 -13.55 -25.00
C PHE A 124 13.46 -13.83 -25.63
N ALA A 125 14.55 -13.37 -25.00
CA ALA A 125 15.91 -13.67 -25.41
C ALA A 125 16.22 -15.18 -25.31
N LEU A 126 15.92 -15.80 -24.16
CA LEU A 126 16.07 -17.24 -23.95
C LEU A 126 15.22 -18.05 -24.94
N ALA A 127 13.97 -17.64 -25.16
CA ALA A 127 13.09 -18.32 -26.12
C ALA A 127 13.63 -18.21 -27.56
N SER A 128 14.22 -17.07 -27.93
CA SER A 128 14.81 -16.88 -29.26
C SER A 128 16.06 -17.73 -29.47
N ASP A 129 16.96 -17.80 -28.48
CA ASP A 129 18.15 -18.66 -28.51
C ASP A 129 17.78 -20.15 -28.55
N ALA A 130 16.82 -20.55 -27.70
CA ALA A 130 16.27 -21.91 -27.71
C ALA A 130 15.70 -22.28 -29.08
N MET A 131 15.01 -21.35 -29.76
CA MET A 131 14.47 -21.59 -31.09
C MET A 131 15.55 -21.73 -32.15
N GLN A 132 16.60 -20.91 -32.11
CA GLN A 132 17.71 -21.01 -33.05
C GLN A 132 18.46 -22.34 -32.87
N THR A 133 18.70 -22.75 -31.63
CA THR A 133 19.33 -24.03 -31.30
C THR A 133 18.45 -25.20 -31.73
N PHE A 134 17.15 -25.13 -31.47
CA PHE A 134 16.19 -26.14 -31.91
C PHE A 134 16.14 -26.26 -33.43
N GLU A 135 16.08 -25.15 -34.16
CA GLU A 135 16.08 -25.12 -35.64
C GLU A 135 17.34 -25.81 -36.21
N SER A 136 18.51 -25.45 -35.69
CA SER A 136 19.79 -26.05 -36.11
C SER A 136 19.83 -27.55 -35.86
N ASN A 137 19.41 -27.98 -34.65
CA ASN A 137 19.36 -29.39 -34.29
C ASN A 137 18.36 -30.18 -35.13
N PHE A 138 17.17 -29.62 -35.35
CA PHE A 138 16.12 -30.28 -36.12
C PHE A 138 16.54 -30.48 -37.58
N LYS A 139 17.01 -29.42 -38.25
CA LYS A 139 17.48 -29.50 -39.65
C LYS A 139 18.60 -30.52 -39.80
N ARG A 140 19.57 -30.52 -38.88
CA ARG A 140 20.69 -31.48 -38.88
C ARG A 140 20.20 -32.93 -38.72
N LYS A 141 19.32 -33.20 -37.74
CA LYS A 141 18.78 -34.55 -37.50
C LYS A 141 17.92 -35.02 -38.67
N LEU A 142 17.08 -34.15 -39.22
CA LEU A 142 16.23 -34.49 -40.37
C LEU A 142 17.06 -34.75 -41.64
N GLN A 143 18.11 -33.96 -41.89
CA GLN A 143 19.07 -34.20 -42.98
C GLN A 143 19.79 -35.54 -42.81
N ALA A 144 20.26 -35.86 -41.61
CA ALA A 144 20.91 -37.12 -41.32
C ALA A 144 19.94 -38.31 -41.48
N TYR A 145 18.68 -38.15 -41.08
CA TYR A 145 17.65 -39.18 -41.25
C TYR A 145 17.33 -39.42 -42.73
N LYS A 146 17.20 -38.35 -43.52
CA LYS A 146 16.99 -38.42 -44.98
C LYS A 146 18.08 -39.24 -45.69
N GLN A 147 19.33 -39.15 -45.22
CA GLN A 147 20.48 -39.86 -45.78
C GLN A 147 20.61 -41.31 -45.29
N THR A 148 20.39 -41.56 -44.00
CA THR A 148 20.75 -42.83 -43.34
C THR A 148 19.58 -43.76 -43.06
N ARG A 149 18.37 -43.21 -42.91
CA ARG A 149 17.17 -43.94 -42.45
C ARG A 149 17.38 -44.68 -41.11
N SER A 150 18.19 -44.12 -40.23
CA SER A 150 18.44 -44.67 -38.89
C SER A 150 17.15 -44.73 -38.04
N ASN A 151 16.90 -45.88 -37.42
CA ASN A 151 15.81 -46.06 -36.46
C ASN A 151 16.00 -45.20 -35.19
N ILE A 152 17.24 -44.87 -34.82
CA ILE A 152 17.51 -43.96 -33.68
C ILE A 152 17.01 -42.56 -34.03
N LEU A 153 17.35 -42.06 -35.23
CA LEU A 153 16.89 -40.75 -35.67
C LEU A 153 15.38 -40.71 -35.90
N TRP A 154 14.79 -41.82 -36.33
CA TRP A 154 13.33 -41.96 -36.38
C TRP A 154 12.71 -41.71 -35.01
N ASP A 155 13.18 -42.43 -34.00
CA ASP A 155 12.66 -42.33 -32.64
C ASP A 155 12.85 -40.92 -32.08
N GLU A 156 14.03 -40.33 -32.25
CA GLU A 156 14.28 -38.95 -31.83
C GLU A 156 13.35 -37.93 -32.52
N LEU A 157 13.16 -38.04 -33.83
CA LEU A 157 12.30 -37.11 -34.60
C LEU A 157 10.81 -37.33 -34.34
N SER A 158 10.40 -38.53 -33.96
CA SER A 158 9.00 -38.88 -33.64
C SER A 158 8.55 -38.35 -32.28
N ASN A 159 9.50 -38.12 -31.36
CA ASN A 159 9.24 -37.73 -29.99
C ASN A 159 9.46 -36.23 -29.73
N GLU A 160 9.08 -35.74 -28.55
CA GLU A 160 9.42 -34.39 -28.09
C GLU A 160 10.95 -34.20 -28.09
N PRO A 161 11.47 -33.03 -28.50
CA PRO A 161 10.74 -31.79 -28.82
C PRO A 161 10.29 -31.65 -30.29
N TYR A 162 10.51 -32.65 -31.15
CA TYR A 162 10.31 -32.51 -32.60
C TYR A 162 8.93 -32.98 -33.08
N LYS A 163 8.44 -34.13 -32.58
CA LYS A 163 7.12 -34.71 -32.89
C LYS A 163 6.75 -34.64 -34.39
N LEU A 164 7.70 -34.99 -35.26
CA LEU A 164 7.49 -34.98 -36.70
C LEU A 164 6.42 -36.03 -37.07
N PRO A 165 5.41 -35.70 -37.88
CA PRO A 165 4.38 -36.65 -38.28
C PRO A 165 4.96 -37.90 -38.94
N GLU A 166 4.43 -39.06 -38.53
CA GLU A 166 4.90 -40.36 -39.02
C GLU A 166 4.80 -40.47 -40.55
N ALA A 167 3.82 -39.81 -41.17
CA ALA A 167 3.68 -39.76 -42.63
C ALA A 167 4.91 -39.14 -43.33
N ILE A 168 5.53 -38.12 -42.74
CA ILE A 168 6.75 -37.49 -43.27
C ILE A 168 7.94 -38.44 -43.08
N LEU A 169 8.03 -39.11 -41.92
CA LEU A 169 9.09 -40.08 -41.66
C LEU A 169 9.00 -41.32 -42.59
N LYS A 170 7.79 -41.80 -42.89
CA LYS A 170 7.51 -42.91 -43.83
C LYS A 170 7.73 -42.55 -45.31
N SER A 171 7.80 -41.26 -45.64
CA SER A 171 7.94 -40.81 -47.02
C SER A 171 9.30 -41.19 -47.62
N PRO A 172 9.41 -41.46 -48.94
CA PRO A 172 10.69 -41.69 -49.62
C PRO A 172 11.72 -40.57 -49.41
N SER A 173 13.04 -40.85 -49.46
CA SER A 173 14.07 -39.88 -49.02
C SER A 173 14.08 -38.61 -49.87
N ASN A 174 13.86 -38.77 -51.17
CA ASN A 174 13.74 -37.66 -52.11
C ASN A 174 12.50 -36.78 -51.85
N ALA A 175 11.45 -37.32 -51.21
CA ALA A 175 10.21 -36.59 -50.90
C ALA A 175 10.25 -35.82 -49.57
N ILE A 176 11.25 -36.05 -48.71
CA ILE A 176 11.40 -35.28 -47.46
C ILE A 176 11.95 -33.89 -47.79
N ASP A 177 11.09 -32.88 -47.74
CA ASP A 177 11.48 -31.47 -47.75
C ASP A 177 11.81 -31.00 -46.33
N ILE A 178 13.10 -30.71 -46.12
CA ILE A 178 13.64 -30.28 -44.83
C ILE A 178 13.17 -28.86 -44.49
N ALA A 179 13.10 -27.98 -45.48
CA ALA A 179 12.73 -26.59 -45.27
C ALA A 179 11.25 -26.49 -44.90
N GLU A 180 10.38 -27.19 -45.64
CA GLU A 180 8.94 -27.20 -45.37
C GLU A 180 8.63 -27.84 -44.00
N SER A 181 9.20 -29.03 -43.74
CA SER A 181 9.00 -29.73 -42.46
C SER A 181 9.52 -28.92 -41.27
N SER A 182 10.67 -28.25 -41.43
CA SER A 182 11.22 -27.37 -40.39
C SER A 182 10.34 -26.15 -40.18
N ASN A 183 9.90 -25.47 -41.24
CA ASN A 183 9.07 -24.28 -41.13
C ASN A 183 7.75 -24.57 -40.43
N ALA A 184 7.09 -25.69 -40.74
CA ALA A 184 5.83 -26.08 -40.10
C ALA A 184 5.97 -26.23 -38.57
N ILE A 185 7.00 -26.97 -38.11
CA ILE A 185 7.24 -27.18 -36.67
C ILE A 185 7.69 -25.88 -36.01
N LEU A 186 8.62 -25.13 -36.63
CA LEU A 186 9.12 -23.87 -36.10
C LEU A 186 8.00 -22.83 -35.95
N GLN A 187 7.04 -22.78 -36.87
CA GLN A 187 5.93 -21.84 -36.80
C GLN A 187 5.02 -22.09 -35.59
N ALA A 188 4.78 -23.35 -35.22
CA ALA A 188 4.01 -23.70 -34.03
C ALA A 188 4.70 -23.18 -32.75
N HIS A 189 6.01 -23.41 -32.61
CA HIS A 189 6.77 -22.89 -31.47
C HIS A 189 6.87 -21.37 -31.45
N ARG A 190 7.13 -20.72 -32.60
CA ARG A 190 7.18 -19.25 -32.71
C ARG A 190 5.86 -18.61 -32.29
N SER A 191 4.73 -19.18 -32.73
CA SER A 191 3.39 -18.70 -32.36
C SER A 191 3.15 -18.83 -30.85
N LYS A 192 3.57 -19.95 -30.25
CA LYS A 192 3.48 -20.17 -28.80
C LYS A 192 4.34 -19.19 -28.00
N ILE A 193 5.58 -18.95 -28.42
CA ILE A 193 6.50 -17.98 -27.78
C ILE A 193 5.95 -16.56 -27.88
N ALA A 194 5.45 -16.15 -29.05
CA ALA A 194 4.85 -14.83 -29.23
C ALA A 194 3.61 -14.64 -28.33
N LEU A 195 2.75 -15.65 -28.23
CA LEU A 195 1.60 -15.64 -27.32
C LEU A 195 2.04 -15.56 -25.86
N ASN A 196 3.05 -16.33 -25.46
CA ASN A 196 3.60 -16.30 -24.11
C ASN A 196 4.18 -14.94 -23.77
N LYS A 197 4.98 -14.33 -24.64
CA LYS A 197 5.52 -12.97 -24.47
C LYS A 197 4.41 -11.95 -24.30
N LYS A 198 3.39 -11.99 -25.17
CA LYS A 198 2.19 -11.14 -25.03
C LYS A 198 1.52 -11.32 -23.67
N ASN A 199 1.31 -12.56 -23.22
CA ASN A 199 0.68 -12.84 -21.93
C ASN A 199 1.53 -12.38 -20.75
N ILE A 200 2.86 -12.55 -20.81
CA ILE A 200 3.77 -12.05 -19.77
C ILE A 200 3.64 -10.53 -19.69
N ASP A 201 3.69 -9.81 -20.81
CA ASP A 201 3.60 -8.35 -20.84
C ASP A 201 2.23 -7.84 -20.38
N SER A 202 1.14 -8.37 -20.94
CA SER A 202 -0.20 -7.84 -20.70
C SER A 202 -0.87 -8.34 -19.42
N LEU A 203 -0.42 -9.46 -18.85
CA LEU A 203 -1.00 -10.00 -17.62
C LEU A 203 -0.05 -9.82 -16.45
N GLN A 204 1.19 -10.29 -16.57
CA GLN A 204 2.11 -10.35 -15.43
C GLN A 204 2.78 -8.99 -15.17
N VAL A 205 3.46 -8.43 -16.18
CA VAL A 205 4.11 -7.11 -16.06
C VAL A 205 3.06 -6.03 -15.78
N GLN A 206 1.88 -6.10 -16.40
CA GLN A 206 0.78 -5.18 -16.10
C GLN A 206 0.24 -5.33 -14.68
N GLN A 207 0.15 -6.55 -14.13
CA GLN A 207 -0.25 -6.78 -12.75
C GLN A 207 0.75 -6.16 -11.77
N VAL A 208 2.05 -6.32 -12.00
CA VAL A 208 3.12 -5.68 -11.21
C VAL A 208 3.04 -4.14 -11.31
N ALA A 209 2.85 -3.60 -12.51
CA ALA A 209 2.68 -2.16 -12.70
C ALA A 209 1.43 -1.63 -11.97
N SER A 210 0.33 -2.39 -11.99
CA SER A 210 -0.92 -2.01 -11.33
C SER A 210 -0.82 -2.10 -9.81
N SER A 211 -0.14 -3.12 -9.27
CA SER A 211 0.05 -3.28 -7.83
C SER A 211 0.96 -2.21 -7.23
N THR A 212 1.95 -1.73 -7.99
CA THR A 212 2.90 -0.69 -7.58
C THR A 212 2.41 0.75 -7.84
N ALA A 213 1.47 0.96 -8.76
CA ALA A 213 0.99 2.29 -9.15
C ALA A 213 0.55 3.17 -7.97
N PRO A 214 -0.22 2.70 -6.97
CA PRO A 214 -0.58 3.52 -5.81
C PRO A 214 0.63 4.05 -5.01
N ILE A 215 1.73 3.30 -4.95
CA ILE A 215 2.96 3.76 -4.30
C ILE A 215 3.64 4.83 -5.16
N LEU A 216 3.76 4.57 -6.47
CA LEU A 216 4.41 5.47 -7.43
C LEU A 216 3.72 6.84 -7.52
N TYR A 217 2.39 6.85 -7.60
CA TYR A 217 1.58 8.07 -7.66
C TYR A 217 1.17 8.62 -6.30
N TRP A 218 1.54 7.92 -5.22
CA TRP A 218 1.23 8.30 -3.85
C TRP A 218 -0.28 8.42 -3.56
N ASP A 219 -1.04 7.43 -3.99
CA ASP A 219 -2.43 7.26 -3.58
C ASP A 219 -2.50 6.75 -2.14
N ARG A 220 -2.55 7.71 -1.20
CA ARG A 220 -2.52 7.50 0.26
C ARG A 220 -3.49 6.43 0.76
N LEU A 221 -4.65 6.29 0.12
CA LEU A 221 -5.66 5.33 0.54
C LEU A 221 -5.25 3.88 0.24
N ASN A 222 -4.36 3.68 -0.73
CA ASN A 222 -3.97 2.37 -1.23
C ASN A 222 -2.47 2.06 -1.05
N VAL A 223 -1.63 3.01 -0.62
CA VAL A 223 -0.17 2.78 -0.43
C VAL A 223 0.10 1.53 0.40
N MET A 224 -0.50 1.41 1.58
CA MET A 224 -0.24 0.27 2.47
C MET A 224 -0.68 -1.06 1.84
N LYS A 225 -1.87 -1.09 1.23
CA LYS A 225 -2.37 -2.28 0.53
C LYS A 225 -1.48 -2.70 -0.64
N SER A 226 -0.99 -1.74 -1.42
CA SER A 226 -0.06 -1.98 -2.52
C SER A 226 1.29 -2.46 -2.03
N TYR A 227 1.79 -1.88 -0.94
CA TYR A 227 3.07 -2.26 -0.35
C TYR A 227 3.06 -3.71 0.15
N LEU A 228 1.95 -4.17 0.74
CA LEU A 228 1.77 -5.57 1.14
C LEU A 228 1.70 -6.55 -0.04
N LYS A 229 1.33 -6.09 -1.25
CA LYS A 229 1.05 -6.96 -2.41
C LYS A 229 2.11 -6.92 -3.50
N MET A 230 2.97 -5.91 -3.55
CA MET A 230 3.89 -5.72 -4.68
C MET A 230 4.86 -6.88 -4.86
N ASN A 231 5.38 -7.45 -3.76
CA ASN A 231 6.32 -8.58 -3.82
C ASN A 231 5.62 -9.89 -4.22
N GLN A 232 4.39 -10.11 -3.74
CA GLN A 232 3.59 -11.23 -4.18
C GLN A 232 3.34 -11.19 -5.70
N ALA A 233 3.06 -10.00 -6.27
CA ALA A 233 2.89 -9.85 -7.71
C ALA A 233 4.18 -10.18 -8.50
N LEU A 234 5.35 -9.85 -7.95
CA LEU A 234 6.64 -10.19 -8.55
C LEU A 234 6.91 -11.69 -8.50
N GLU A 235 6.64 -12.34 -7.36
CA GLU A 235 6.75 -13.79 -7.19
C GLU A 235 5.83 -14.55 -8.16
N GLU A 236 4.56 -14.14 -8.27
CA GLU A 236 3.61 -14.73 -9.22
C GLU A 236 4.11 -14.59 -10.67
N THR A 237 4.75 -13.46 -11.00
CA THR A 237 5.36 -13.22 -12.32
C THR A 237 6.55 -14.16 -12.57
N GLU A 238 7.44 -14.32 -11.59
CA GLU A 238 8.58 -15.23 -11.65
C GLU A 238 8.15 -16.68 -11.87
N VAL A 239 7.17 -17.14 -11.09
CA VAL A 239 6.59 -18.49 -11.23
C VAL A 239 6.00 -18.69 -12.61
N TYR A 240 5.24 -17.70 -13.10
CA TYR A 240 4.62 -17.76 -14.43
C TYR A 240 5.67 -17.86 -15.54
N ILE A 241 6.69 -17.00 -15.53
CA ILE A 241 7.74 -17.00 -16.56
C ILE A 241 8.53 -18.31 -16.51
N ASN A 242 8.92 -18.78 -15.33
CA ASN A 242 9.64 -20.04 -15.17
C ASN A 242 8.82 -21.26 -15.64
N ALA A 243 7.49 -21.23 -15.51
CA ALA A 243 6.63 -22.24 -16.11
C ALA A 243 6.70 -22.21 -17.65
N ARG A 244 6.74 -21.02 -18.27
CA ARG A 244 6.87 -20.88 -19.74
C ARG A 244 8.25 -21.24 -20.27
N ILE A 245 9.30 -21.00 -19.48
CA ILE A 245 10.67 -21.45 -19.81
C ILE A 245 10.73 -22.98 -19.89
N LYS A 246 10.07 -23.70 -18.98
CA LYS A 246 10.05 -25.18 -18.99
C LYS A 246 9.42 -25.78 -20.25
N GLU A 247 8.58 -25.01 -20.94
CA GLU A 247 7.92 -25.40 -22.18
C GLU A 247 8.75 -25.13 -23.45
N LEU A 248 9.93 -24.52 -23.31
CA LEU A 248 10.85 -24.31 -24.43
C LEU A 248 11.47 -25.64 -24.90
N PRO A 249 11.81 -25.75 -26.20
CA PRO A 249 12.21 -27.02 -26.79
C PRO A 249 13.58 -27.55 -26.33
N VAL A 250 14.50 -26.68 -25.91
CA VAL A 250 15.89 -27.08 -25.58
C VAL A 250 16.50 -26.36 -24.36
N GLN A 251 16.14 -25.11 -24.07
CA GLN A 251 16.67 -24.35 -22.94
C GLN A 251 15.64 -24.27 -21.80
N LYS A 252 15.99 -24.73 -20.60
CA LYS A 252 15.07 -24.83 -19.47
C LYS A 252 15.61 -24.20 -18.17
N GLU A 253 16.68 -23.43 -18.28
CA GLU A 253 17.30 -22.75 -17.15
C GLU A 253 16.37 -21.66 -16.62
N GLN A 254 16.10 -21.69 -15.32
CA GLN A 254 15.15 -20.78 -14.69
C GLN A 254 15.76 -19.40 -14.50
N ILE A 255 14.91 -18.38 -14.59
CA ILE A 255 15.27 -17.03 -14.15
C ILE A 255 15.01 -16.89 -12.66
N THR A 256 15.76 -16.02 -12.00
CA THR A 256 15.52 -15.62 -10.62
C THR A 256 15.23 -14.13 -10.59
N MET A 257 14.15 -13.74 -9.92
CA MET A 257 13.86 -12.35 -9.63
C MET A 257 14.32 -12.01 -8.22
N VAL A 258 14.84 -10.80 -8.03
CA VAL A 258 15.32 -10.36 -6.71
C VAL A 258 14.11 -10.06 -5.84
N GLN A 259 13.65 -11.05 -5.09
CA GLN A 259 12.61 -10.84 -4.10
C GLN A 259 13.13 -9.99 -2.96
N ARG A 260 12.44 -8.87 -2.73
CA ARG A 260 12.71 -8.00 -1.60
C ARG A 260 11.64 -8.30 -0.59
N ASN A 261 12.04 -8.74 0.60
CA ASN A 261 11.08 -8.81 1.69
C ASN A 261 10.58 -7.39 1.92
N ALA A 262 9.27 -7.16 1.92
CA ALA A 262 8.66 -5.90 2.34
C ALA A 262 9.12 -5.65 3.79
N SER A 263 10.22 -4.92 3.96
CA SER A 263 11.00 -4.96 5.20
C SER A 263 10.65 -3.83 6.16
N LEU A 264 10.03 -2.77 5.64
CA LEU A 264 9.63 -1.65 6.48
C LEU A 264 8.32 -1.97 7.21
N PRO A 265 8.31 -1.86 8.55
CA PRO A 265 7.14 -2.16 9.37
C PRO A 265 6.21 -0.94 9.40
N LEU A 266 5.56 -0.66 8.26
CA LEU A 266 4.71 0.52 8.07
C LEU A 266 3.51 0.56 9.04
N ASP A 267 3.09 -0.60 9.53
CA ASP A 267 2.00 -0.80 10.50
C ASP A 267 2.45 -0.63 11.97
N HIS A 268 3.76 -0.58 12.23
CA HIS A 268 4.32 -0.45 13.57
C HIS A 268 5.06 0.89 13.75
N PRO A 269 4.39 1.96 14.22
CA PRO A 269 4.97 3.29 14.35
C PRO A 269 6.31 3.33 15.10
N VAL A 270 6.42 2.58 16.20
CA VAL A 270 7.62 2.56 17.04
C VAL A 270 8.79 1.88 16.32
N ARG A 271 8.55 0.73 15.68
CA ARG A 271 9.61 0.02 14.93
C ARG A 271 10.04 0.84 13.72
N LEU A 272 9.08 1.45 13.03
CA LEU A 272 9.38 2.33 11.90
C LEU A 272 10.21 3.54 12.33
N ALA A 273 9.90 4.14 13.48
CA ALA A 273 10.64 5.28 14.03
C ALA A 273 12.10 4.95 14.40
N GLN A 274 12.40 3.68 14.70
CA GLN A 274 13.78 3.22 14.94
C GLN A 274 14.59 3.15 13.64
N LEU A 275 13.93 2.85 12.52
CA LEU A 275 14.57 2.77 11.20
C LEU A 275 14.63 4.14 10.49
N HIS A 276 13.54 4.90 10.60
CA HIS A 276 13.37 6.22 10.02
C HIS A 276 12.94 7.17 11.13
N LYS A 277 13.90 7.92 11.69
CA LYS A 277 13.62 8.82 12.82
C LYS A 277 12.68 9.95 12.37
N PRO A 278 11.48 10.08 12.95
CA PRO A 278 10.57 11.15 12.57
C PRO A 278 11.02 12.50 13.14
N ASP A 279 10.61 13.57 12.47
CA ASP A 279 10.58 14.88 13.10
C ASP A 279 9.38 14.93 14.05
N TYR A 280 9.66 15.00 15.35
CA TYR A 280 8.65 15.10 16.40
C TYR A 280 8.17 16.53 16.63
N LEU A 281 8.96 17.54 16.25
CA LEU A 281 8.68 18.94 16.57
C LEU A 281 7.52 19.47 15.75
N VAL A 282 7.55 19.25 14.43
CA VAL A 282 6.51 19.75 13.52
C VAL A 282 5.13 19.17 13.87
N PRO A 283 4.95 17.83 14.01
CA PRO A 283 3.68 17.27 14.47
C PRO A 283 3.27 17.79 15.84
N ALA A 284 4.20 17.97 16.78
CA ALA A 284 3.88 18.47 18.13
C ALA A 284 3.30 19.89 18.09
N VAL A 285 3.92 20.79 17.33
CA VAL A 285 3.45 22.19 17.18
C VAL A 285 2.07 22.24 16.53
N ILE A 286 1.87 21.51 15.43
CA ILE A 286 0.57 21.49 14.73
C ILE A 286 -0.50 20.90 15.65
N VAL A 287 -0.22 19.77 16.31
CA VAL A 287 -1.16 19.15 17.25
C VAL A 287 -1.52 20.12 18.37
N LEU A 288 -0.53 20.80 18.96
CA LEU A 288 -0.78 21.81 19.99
C LEU A 288 -1.70 22.93 19.47
N ILE A 289 -1.44 23.45 18.28
CA ILE A 289 -2.30 24.47 17.64
C ILE A 289 -3.73 23.92 17.45
N MET A 290 -3.88 22.73 16.86
CA MET A 290 -5.19 22.11 16.66
C MET A 290 -5.96 21.96 17.97
N HIS A 291 -5.29 21.52 19.03
CA HIS A 291 -5.91 21.30 20.34
C HIS A 291 -6.30 22.61 21.02
N LEU A 292 -5.51 23.69 20.85
CA LEU A 292 -5.91 25.03 21.28
C LEU A 292 -7.19 25.48 20.59
N PHE A 293 -7.29 25.29 19.27
CA PHE A 293 -8.48 25.66 18.50
C PHE A 293 -9.72 24.83 18.86
N ILE A 294 -9.54 23.54 19.17
CA ILE A 294 -10.63 22.68 19.67
C ILE A 294 -11.13 23.15 21.04
N LEU A 295 -10.26 23.72 21.89
CA LEU A 295 -10.62 24.19 23.22
C LEU A 295 -11.20 25.61 23.26
N ILE A 296 -11.17 26.38 22.17
CA ILE A 296 -11.68 27.77 22.19
C ILE A 296 -13.13 27.86 22.70
N PRO A 297 -14.07 26.97 22.31
CA PRO A 297 -15.43 27.00 22.85
C PRO A 297 -15.51 26.93 24.37
N PHE A 298 -14.58 26.23 25.01
CA PHE A 298 -14.47 26.23 26.48
C PHE A 298 -13.99 27.59 26.98
N PHE A 299 -12.90 28.13 26.42
CA PHE A 299 -12.33 29.39 26.89
C PHE A 299 -13.25 30.59 26.67
N THR A 300 -14.13 30.56 25.68
CA THR A 300 -15.08 31.66 25.39
C THR A 300 -16.47 31.45 26.00
N HIS A 301 -16.71 30.32 26.68
CA HIS A 301 -17.99 30.05 27.29
C HIS A 301 -18.20 30.94 28.53
N LYS A 302 -19.12 31.89 28.44
CA LYS A 302 -19.45 32.82 29.52
C LYS A 302 -19.93 32.07 30.76
N ILE A 303 -19.38 32.43 31.92
CA ILE A 303 -19.72 31.84 33.21
C ILE A 303 -20.07 32.92 34.23
N ARG A 304 -20.79 32.54 35.28
CA ARG A 304 -21.07 33.43 36.41
C ARG A 304 -20.20 33.08 37.62
N ILE A 305 -19.44 34.06 38.12
CA ILE A 305 -18.61 33.91 39.32
C ILE A 305 -19.29 34.59 40.50
N TYR A 306 -19.34 33.89 41.65
CA TYR A 306 -19.96 34.39 42.87
C TYR A 306 -18.90 34.79 43.91
N PRO A 307 -18.99 36.00 44.50
CA PRO A 307 -18.09 36.41 45.58
C PRO A 307 -18.27 35.51 46.81
N ARG A 308 -17.18 35.27 47.57
CA ARG A 308 -17.24 34.53 48.84
C ARG A 308 -18.01 35.35 49.87
N LEU A 309 -18.79 34.66 50.70
CA LEU A 309 -19.25 35.20 51.97
C LEU A 309 -18.01 35.54 52.81
N SER A 310 -17.89 36.79 53.26
CA SER A 310 -17.22 37.05 54.53
C SER A 310 -18.15 36.53 55.63
N GLU A 311 -17.60 36.00 56.72
CA GLU A 311 -18.40 35.58 57.88
C GLU A 311 -19.11 36.82 58.45
N GLY A 312 -20.36 37.07 58.01
CA GLY A 312 -21.17 38.20 58.49
C GLY A 312 -22.33 38.64 57.60
N ASP A 313 -22.26 38.46 56.27
CA ASP A 313 -23.26 39.03 55.35
C ASP A 313 -24.25 38.00 54.80
N SER A 314 -25.34 37.74 55.53
CA SER A 314 -26.33 36.71 55.17
C SER A 314 -27.54 37.18 54.35
N ASN A 315 -27.64 38.44 53.90
CA ASN A 315 -28.92 38.97 53.37
C ASN A 315 -28.93 39.75 52.04
N HIS A 316 -27.92 39.59 51.17
CA HIS A 316 -28.03 40.12 49.80
C HIS A 316 -28.04 39.02 48.73
N ALA A 317 -29.05 39.08 47.85
CA ALA A 317 -29.12 38.28 46.63
C ALA A 317 -27.84 38.47 45.82
N ARG A 318 -27.02 37.42 45.71
CA ARG A 318 -25.72 37.46 45.05
C ARG A 318 -25.89 37.85 43.57
N LYS A 319 -25.50 39.07 43.22
CA LYS A 319 -25.21 39.42 41.82
C LYS A 319 -23.84 38.85 41.47
N GLY A 320 -23.81 37.71 40.79
CA GLY A 320 -22.56 37.17 40.25
C GLY A 320 -22.05 38.00 39.08
N THR A 321 -20.75 38.12 38.93
CA THR A 321 -20.10 38.75 37.77
C THR A 321 -20.09 37.77 36.60
N ILE A 322 -20.37 38.26 35.39
CA ILE A 322 -20.23 37.45 34.17
C ILE A 322 -18.80 37.61 33.67
N GLU A 323 -18.08 36.50 33.61
CA GLU A 323 -16.71 36.42 33.08
C GLU A 323 -16.66 35.50 31.87
N LEU A 324 -15.63 35.66 31.05
CA LEU A 324 -15.47 34.91 29.80
C LEU A 324 -14.97 33.49 30.00
#